data_AF-K2DD46-F1
#
_entry.id   AF-K2DD46-F1
#
_cell.length_a   1.000
_cell.length_b   1.000
_cell.length_c   1.000
_cell.angle_alpha   90.00
_cell.angle_beta   90.00
_cell.angle_gamma   90.00
#
_symmetry.space_group_name_H-M   'P 1'
#
loop_
_entity.id
_entity.type
_entity.pdbx_description
1 polymer ?
#
loop_
_entity_poly.entity_id
_entity_poly.type
_entity_poly.pdbx_seq_one_letter_code
_entity_poly.pdbx_strand_id
1 'polypeptide(L)'
;MGRPNRFKTMETLKSRIGRLFKEQQQNVFSKAELKQLLANCVYKIGLPGKVTLPEFTSFLTAQKIIKEVTITMPLGKEVIRYESDRATAIETAQSLKSNSYLSHYTALFLHGLTDNLPKVIYTNTELKKAINRNSEKLLQANIDRAFAFSMRQSNQIAWHGDIEIYLLNSKNVDQVGVKDFAFNNTILRVTDIERTLIDITVRPSYAGGIDEVLNAYKAAKGQISVNRMLSILTKLDYTYPYHQAIGFYLEKAGYEKDVLSLVEITPIEYDFYLTYNMRNKGYSGRWRLFYPSGM
;
A
#
# COMPACT_ATOMS: atom_id res chain seq x y z
N MET A 1 55.07 2.97 7.58
CA MET A 1 53.80 3.71 7.65
C MET A 1 52.80 2.90 8.47
N GLY A 2 52.29 3.43 9.58
CA GLY A 2 51.26 2.76 10.38
C GLY A 2 49.99 2.55 9.55
N ARG A 3 49.32 1.41 9.72
CA ARG A 3 48.05 1.12 9.02
C ARG A 3 47.09 2.31 9.22
N PRO A 4 46.52 2.90 8.16
CA PRO A 4 45.52 3.96 8.33
C PRO A 4 44.39 3.46 9.23
N ASN A 5 43.97 4.32 10.17
CA ASN A 5 42.78 4.10 10.99
C ASN A 5 41.61 3.76 10.05
N ARG A 6 40.80 2.74 10.38
CA ARG A 6 39.70 2.25 9.53
C ARG A 6 38.74 3.37 9.09
N PHE A 7 38.53 4.36 9.96
CA PHE A 7 37.80 5.60 9.61
C PHE A 7 38.47 6.40 8.51
N LYS A 8 39.80 6.57 8.55
CA LYS A 8 40.57 7.26 7.52
C LYS A 8 40.48 6.56 6.16
N THR A 9 40.39 5.23 6.14
CA THR A 9 40.16 4.46 4.90
C THR A 9 38.74 4.64 4.36
N MET A 10 37.73 4.75 5.23
CA MET A 10 36.37 5.09 4.80
C MET A 10 36.30 6.52 4.24
N GLU A 11 37.01 7.47 4.85
CA GLU A 11 37.13 8.84 4.35
C GLU A 11 37.73 8.91 2.94
N THR A 12 38.84 8.21 2.69
CA THR A 12 39.45 8.20 1.35
C THR A 12 38.55 7.55 0.29
N LEU A 13 37.67 6.62 0.70
CA LEU A 13 36.71 5.95 -0.18
C LEU A 13 35.32 6.61 -0.19
N LYS A 14 35.12 7.74 0.50
CA LYS A 14 33.82 8.39 0.69
C LYS A 14 33.05 8.60 -0.61
N SER A 15 33.71 9.11 -1.65
CA SER A 15 33.06 9.36 -2.95
C SER A 15 32.58 8.08 -3.62
N ARG A 16 33.33 6.98 -3.49
CA ARG A 16 32.98 5.66 -4.02
C ARG A 16 31.86 5.01 -3.22
N ILE A 17 31.90 5.13 -1.89
CA ILE A 17 30.80 4.71 -1.01
C ILE A 17 29.51 5.45 -1.40
N GLY A 18 29.56 6.79 -1.48
CA GLY A 18 28.41 7.61 -1.86
C GLY A 18 27.86 7.27 -3.25
N ARG A 19 28.73 6.91 -4.21
CA ARG A 19 28.29 6.44 -5.53
C ARG A 19 27.53 5.11 -5.45
N LEU A 20 28.06 4.12 -4.71
CA LEU A 20 27.37 2.84 -4.51
C LEU A 20 26.00 3.02 -3.82
N PHE A 21 25.89 3.98 -2.90
CA PHE A 21 24.62 4.36 -2.28
C PHE A 21 23.63 4.95 -3.30
N LYS A 22 24.09 5.88 -4.15
CA LYS A 22 23.25 6.50 -5.20
C LYS A 22 22.84 5.53 -6.31
N GLU A 23 23.63 4.48 -6.53
CA GLU A 23 23.31 3.40 -7.46
C GLU A 23 22.24 2.44 -6.89
N GLN A 24 21.94 2.52 -5.59
CA GLN A 24 20.81 1.78 -5.04
C GLN A 24 19.50 2.43 -5.50
N GLN A 25 18.56 1.63 -5.99
CA GLN A 25 17.20 2.07 -6.30
C GLN A 25 16.30 2.14 -5.05
N GLN A 26 16.89 2.49 -3.90
CA GLN A 26 16.20 2.61 -2.61
C GLN A 26 16.87 3.68 -1.74
N ASN A 27 16.05 4.43 -1.01
CA ASN A 27 16.53 5.49 -0.11
C ASN A 27 16.44 5.12 1.37
N VAL A 28 15.81 3.98 1.69
CA VAL A 28 15.59 3.50 3.06
C VAL A 28 16.21 2.13 3.20
N PHE A 29 16.91 1.92 4.31
CA PHE A 29 17.63 0.69 4.58
C PHE A 29 17.28 0.18 5.98
N SER A 30 17.07 -1.13 6.08
CA SER A 30 17.12 -1.88 7.33
C SER A 30 18.58 -2.18 7.72
N LYS A 31 18.77 -2.64 8.95
CA LYS A 31 20.08 -3.13 9.42
C LYS A 31 20.62 -4.28 8.54
N ALA A 32 19.74 -5.13 8.03
CA ALA A 32 20.12 -6.24 7.16
C ALA A 32 20.61 -5.76 5.80
N GLU A 33 19.93 -4.78 5.20
CA GLU A 33 20.33 -4.19 3.91
C GLU A 33 21.62 -3.37 4.04
N LEU A 34 21.82 -2.62 5.12
CA LEU A 34 23.11 -1.96 5.37
C LEU A 34 24.26 -2.98 5.51
N LYS A 35 24.00 -4.13 6.13
CA LYS A 35 24.99 -5.21 6.21
C LYS A 35 25.36 -5.76 4.83
N GLN A 36 24.38 -5.92 3.94
CA GLN A 36 24.62 -6.31 2.55
C GLN A 36 25.39 -5.24 1.78
N LEU A 37 25.04 -3.97 1.96
CA LEU A 37 25.74 -2.86 1.32
C LEU A 37 27.19 -2.72 1.79
N LEU A 38 27.46 -2.97 3.07
CA LEU A 38 28.82 -3.07 3.60
C LEU A 38 29.62 -4.19 2.91
N ALA A 39 29.03 -5.38 2.78
CA ALA A 39 29.67 -6.49 2.06
C ALA A 39 29.96 -6.13 0.59
N ASN A 40 29.03 -5.43 -0.07
CA ASN A 40 29.22 -4.91 -1.43
C ASN A 40 30.35 -3.88 -1.51
N CYS A 41 30.51 -3.03 -0.49
CA CYS A 41 31.63 -2.07 -0.43
C CYS A 41 32.98 -2.78 -0.28
N VAL A 42 33.05 -3.84 0.53
CA VAL A 42 34.25 -4.66 0.67
C VAL A 42 34.63 -5.27 -0.68
N TYR A 43 33.66 -5.85 -1.38
CA TYR A 43 33.88 -6.53 -2.66
C TYR A 43 34.17 -5.57 -3.82
N LYS A 44 33.33 -4.54 -4.04
CA LYS A 44 33.39 -3.69 -5.24
C LYS A 44 34.41 -2.55 -5.16
N ILE A 45 34.64 -2.00 -3.96
CA ILE A 45 35.49 -0.80 -3.81
C ILE A 45 36.70 -1.02 -2.92
N GLY A 46 36.92 -2.25 -2.44
CA GLY A 46 38.10 -2.61 -1.65
C GLY A 46 38.06 -2.06 -0.23
N LEU A 47 36.87 -1.86 0.35
CA LEU A 47 36.75 -1.48 1.75
C LEU A 47 37.33 -2.60 2.63
N PRO A 48 38.12 -2.31 3.68
CA PRO A 48 38.69 -3.37 4.51
C PRO A 48 37.62 -4.26 5.15
N GLY A 49 37.72 -5.58 4.98
CA GLY A 49 36.75 -6.54 5.55
C GLY A 49 36.67 -6.59 7.08
N LYS A 50 37.55 -5.87 7.78
CA LYS A 50 37.51 -5.67 9.24
C LYS A 50 36.64 -4.48 9.68
N VAL A 51 36.07 -3.72 8.74
CA VAL A 51 35.08 -2.68 9.07
C VAL A 51 33.81 -3.38 9.54
N THR A 52 33.40 -3.08 10.76
CA THR A 52 32.18 -3.63 11.34
C THR A 52 30.96 -2.82 10.91
N LEU A 53 29.76 -3.42 11.01
CA LEU A 53 28.52 -2.71 10.71
C LEU A 53 28.32 -1.44 11.57
N PRO A 54 28.55 -1.46 12.90
CA PRO A 54 28.46 -0.24 13.71
C PRO A 54 29.44 0.85 13.26
N GLU A 55 30.69 0.51 12.95
CA GLU A 55 31.67 1.49 12.43
C GLU A 55 31.22 2.09 11.09
N PHE A 56 30.68 1.26 10.19
CA PHE A 56 30.17 1.69 8.90
C PHE A 56 28.96 2.62 9.05
N THR A 57 27.97 2.22 9.86
CA THR A 57 26.80 3.06 10.15
C THR A 57 27.20 4.40 10.76
N SER A 58 28.07 4.39 11.78
CA SER A 58 28.57 5.63 12.41
C SER A 58 29.28 6.53 11.41
N PHE A 59 30.07 5.96 10.49
CA PHE A 59 30.70 6.72 9.41
C PHE A 59 29.65 7.37 8.50
N LEU A 60 28.68 6.60 8.00
CA LEU A 60 27.65 7.12 7.09
C LEU A 60 26.81 8.23 7.73
N THR A 61 26.44 8.07 9.00
CA THR A 61 25.73 9.09 9.78
C THR A 61 26.58 10.34 9.97
N ALA A 62 27.87 10.20 10.35
CA ALA A 62 28.79 11.33 10.49
C ALA A 62 28.97 12.10 9.18
N GLN A 63 28.95 11.40 8.04
CA GLN A 63 29.01 12.00 6.71
C GLN A 63 27.68 12.54 6.19
N LYS A 64 26.59 12.44 6.96
CA LYS A 64 25.22 12.80 6.57
C LYS A 64 24.75 12.11 5.29
N ILE A 65 25.25 10.89 5.03
CA ILE A 65 24.80 10.06 3.91
C ILE A 65 23.46 9.40 4.26
N ILE A 66 23.29 9.05 5.53
CA ILE A 66 22.04 8.55 6.11
C ILE A 66 21.77 9.23 7.45
N LYS A 67 20.51 9.20 7.88
CA LYS A 67 20.07 9.44 9.25
C LYS A 67 19.43 8.16 9.81
N GLU A 68 19.66 7.90 11.07
CA GLU A 68 18.95 6.84 11.79
C GLU A 68 17.58 7.37 12.23
N VAL A 69 16.52 6.61 11.95
CA VAL A 69 15.16 6.92 12.37
C VAL A 69 14.56 5.75 13.13
N THR A 70 13.90 6.06 14.24
CA THR A 70 13.14 5.09 15.03
C THR A 70 11.68 5.12 14.60
N ILE A 71 11.13 3.95 14.31
CA ILE A 71 9.74 3.74 13.96
C ILE A 71 9.07 2.98 15.09
N THR A 72 8.00 3.54 15.64
CA THR A 72 7.20 2.87 16.67
C THR A 72 6.19 1.96 16.00
N MET A 73 6.37 0.66 16.12
CA MET A 73 5.47 -0.38 15.60
C MET A 73 4.31 -0.62 16.58
N PRO A 74 3.26 -1.36 16.15
CA PRO A 74 2.18 -1.76 17.05
C PRO A 74 2.71 -2.39 18.35
N LEU A 75 2.00 -2.15 19.46
CA LEU A 75 2.36 -2.61 20.81
C LEU A 75 3.65 -1.97 21.36
N GLY A 76 4.08 -0.83 20.83
CA GLY A 76 5.22 -0.06 21.35
C GLY A 76 6.59 -0.63 20.97
N LYS A 77 6.65 -1.64 20.09
CA LYS A 77 7.92 -2.18 19.62
C LYS A 77 8.64 -1.14 18.75
N GLU A 78 9.91 -0.90 18.99
CA GLU A 78 10.70 0.00 18.13
C GLU A 78 11.46 -0.76 17.06
N VAL A 79 11.50 -0.20 15.85
CA VAL A 79 12.38 -0.66 14.77
C VAL A 79 13.15 0.50 14.17
N ILE A 80 14.40 0.26 13.84
CA ILE A 80 15.28 1.27 13.25
C ILE A 80 15.26 1.15 11.73
N ARG A 81 15.20 2.29 11.04
CA ARG A 81 15.49 2.45 9.62
C ARG A 81 16.59 3.48 9.43
N TYR A 82 17.29 3.38 8.31
CA TYR A 82 18.33 4.31 7.92
C TYR A 82 17.88 4.98 6.63
N GLU A 83 17.64 6.29 6.70
CA GLU A 83 17.07 7.07 5.62
C GLU A 83 18.16 7.96 5.00
N SER A 84 18.27 7.96 3.67
CA SER A 84 19.03 9.01 2.97
C SER A 84 18.30 10.36 3.01
N ASP A 85 18.94 11.41 2.51
CA ASP A 85 18.36 12.74 2.35
C ASP A 85 17.13 12.78 1.42
N ARG A 86 17.00 11.79 0.53
CA ARG A 86 15.89 11.66 -0.43
C ARG A 86 14.77 10.75 0.05
N ALA A 87 14.90 10.13 1.21
CA ALA A 87 13.92 9.18 1.71
C ALA A 87 12.57 9.87 1.97
N THR A 88 11.51 9.22 1.52
CA THR A 88 10.13 9.63 1.81
C THR A 88 9.50 8.73 2.87
N ALA A 89 8.51 9.25 3.61
CA ALA A 89 7.76 8.46 4.57
C ALA A 89 7.05 7.25 3.92
N ILE A 90 6.70 7.36 2.64
CA ILE A 90 6.10 6.26 1.84
C ILE A 90 7.09 5.11 1.68
N GLU A 91 8.34 5.40 1.31
CA GLU A 91 9.40 4.40 1.22
C GLU A 91 9.67 3.75 2.58
N THR A 92 9.70 4.57 3.64
CA THR A 92 9.90 4.08 5.01
C THR A 92 8.78 3.15 5.43
N ALA A 93 7.53 3.51 5.16
CA ALA A 93 6.36 2.69 5.44
C ALA A 93 6.41 1.32 4.73
N GLN A 94 6.71 1.30 3.43
CA GLN A 94 6.82 0.05 2.67
C GLN A 94 7.98 -0.83 3.18
N SER A 95 9.05 -0.23 3.70
CA SER A 95 10.18 -0.98 4.25
C SER A 95 9.88 -1.72 5.57
N LEU A 96 8.76 -1.42 6.25
CA LEU A 96 8.48 -1.93 7.61
C LEU A 96 8.18 -3.42 7.63
N LYS A 97 7.60 -3.96 6.55
CA LYS A 97 7.30 -5.39 6.38
C LYS A 97 7.84 -5.88 5.05
N SER A 98 8.46 -7.07 5.08
CA SER A 98 8.89 -7.76 3.86
C SER A 98 7.69 -8.08 2.96
N ASN A 99 7.84 -7.93 1.65
CA ASN A 99 6.79 -8.16 0.65
C ASN A 99 5.54 -7.30 0.86
N SER A 100 5.66 -6.16 1.55
CA SER A 100 4.56 -5.22 1.65
C SER A 100 4.41 -4.39 0.37
N TYR A 101 3.21 -3.87 0.16
CA TYR A 101 2.89 -2.98 -0.94
C TYR A 101 1.94 -1.87 -0.48
N LEU A 102 1.96 -0.76 -1.20
CA LEU A 102 1.13 0.41 -0.96
C LEU A 102 -0.25 0.20 -1.58
N SER A 103 -1.29 0.60 -0.85
CA SER A 103 -2.68 0.36 -1.23
C SER A 103 -3.59 1.50 -0.75
N HIS A 104 -4.89 1.39 -1.01
CA HIS A 104 -5.93 2.34 -0.56
C HIS A 104 -5.53 3.81 -0.82
N TYR A 105 -5.68 4.72 0.16
CA TYR A 105 -5.44 6.14 -0.09
C TYR A 105 -4.02 6.48 -0.54
N THR A 106 -3.01 5.71 -0.10
CA THR A 106 -1.63 5.94 -0.55
C THR A 106 -1.47 5.59 -2.03
N ALA A 107 -2.04 4.48 -2.49
CA ALA A 107 -2.01 4.13 -3.91
C ALA A 107 -2.84 5.11 -4.74
N LEU A 108 -3.98 5.56 -4.20
CA LEU A 108 -4.86 6.56 -4.83
C LEU A 108 -4.09 7.88 -5.09
N PHE A 109 -3.36 8.37 -4.09
CA PHE A 109 -2.46 9.52 -4.24
C PHE A 109 -1.34 9.27 -5.26
N LEU A 110 -0.66 8.12 -5.19
CA LEU A 110 0.45 7.81 -6.11
C LEU A 110 0.01 7.73 -7.58
N HIS A 111 -1.22 7.29 -7.86
CA HIS A 111 -1.78 7.28 -9.22
C HIS A 111 -2.39 8.62 -9.66
N GLY A 112 -2.35 9.66 -8.82
CA GLY A 112 -2.94 10.95 -9.14
C GLY A 112 -4.47 10.91 -9.24
N LEU A 113 -5.12 10.01 -8.48
CA LEU A 113 -6.58 9.87 -8.47
C LEU A 113 -7.25 10.75 -7.40
N THR A 114 -6.47 11.54 -6.66
CA THR A 114 -6.92 12.54 -5.71
C THR A 114 -5.97 13.74 -5.71
N ASP A 115 -6.53 14.92 -5.46
CA ASP A 115 -5.78 16.15 -5.21
C ASP A 115 -5.42 16.32 -3.71
N ASN A 116 -5.98 15.48 -2.85
CA ASN A 116 -5.77 15.54 -1.41
C ASN A 116 -4.45 14.85 -1.03
N LEU A 117 -3.63 15.54 -0.23
CA LEU A 117 -2.42 14.94 0.33
C LEU A 117 -2.79 13.94 1.44
N PRO A 118 -2.38 12.66 1.36
CA PRO A 118 -2.68 11.68 2.39
C PRO A 118 -1.98 12.04 3.70
N LYS A 119 -2.76 12.11 4.78
CA LYS A 119 -2.25 12.29 6.16
C LYS A 119 -1.75 10.98 6.79
N VAL A 120 -2.15 9.86 6.19
CA VAL A 120 -1.93 8.50 6.67
C VAL A 120 -1.40 7.65 5.52
N ILE A 121 -0.46 6.75 5.82
CA ILE A 121 0.08 5.82 4.84
C ILE A 121 -0.51 4.43 5.04
N TYR A 122 -1.04 3.83 3.97
CA TYR A 122 -1.59 2.49 3.98
C TYR A 122 -0.64 1.51 3.29
N THR A 123 -0.12 0.57 4.06
CA THR A 123 0.61 -0.59 3.55
C THR A 123 -0.22 -1.84 3.74
N ASN A 124 0.02 -2.86 2.91
CA ASN A 124 -0.63 -4.15 3.00
C ASN A 124 0.41 -5.25 2.85
N THR A 125 0.22 -6.36 3.55
CA THR A 125 1.00 -7.59 3.38
C THR A 125 0.04 -8.76 3.34
N GLU A 126 0.24 -9.66 2.39
CA GLU A 126 -0.59 -10.86 2.35
C GLU A 126 -0.24 -11.80 3.50
N LEU A 127 -1.29 -12.37 4.11
CA LEU A 127 -1.15 -13.42 5.11
C LEU A 127 -0.55 -14.67 4.47
N LYS A 128 -0.10 -15.61 5.32
CA LYS A 128 0.25 -16.94 4.86
C LYS A 128 -0.98 -17.61 4.23
N LYS A 129 -0.77 -18.38 3.16
CA LYS A 129 -1.83 -19.13 2.50
C LYS A 129 -2.54 -20.03 3.53
N ALA A 130 -3.81 -19.75 3.77
CA ALA A 130 -4.66 -20.54 4.64
C ALA A 130 -5.52 -21.48 3.77
N ILE A 131 -5.82 -22.66 4.29
CA ILE A 131 -6.83 -23.54 3.69
C ILE A 131 -8.18 -22.87 3.90
N ASN A 132 -8.80 -22.42 2.82
CA ASN A 132 -10.11 -21.77 2.87
C ASN A 132 -11.16 -22.84 3.18
N ARG A 133 -11.80 -22.76 4.35
CA ARG A 133 -12.82 -23.73 4.80
C ARG A 133 -14.26 -23.20 4.69
N ASN A 134 -14.45 -22.00 4.19
CA ASN A 134 -15.78 -21.42 4.07
C ASN A 134 -16.42 -21.85 2.74
N SER A 135 -17.26 -22.88 2.81
CA SER A 135 -18.09 -23.39 1.71
C SER A 135 -19.57 -23.05 1.89
N GLU A 136 -19.94 -22.26 2.89
CA GLU A 136 -21.34 -21.93 3.13
C GLU A 136 -21.84 -20.86 2.17
N LYS A 137 -23.03 -21.08 1.63
CA LYS A 137 -23.72 -20.14 0.75
C LYS A 137 -23.96 -18.83 1.50
N LEU A 138 -23.65 -17.70 0.87
CA LEU A 138 -23.93 -16.37 1.42
C LEU A 138 -25.44 -16.17 1.60
N LEU A 139 -25.85 -15.73 2.80
CA LEU A 139 -27.24 -15.42 3.13
C LEU A 139 -27.42 -13.89 3.25
N GLN A 140 -28.56 -13.38 2.76
CA GLN A 140 -28.91 -11.95 2.85
C GLN A 140 -28.80 -11.40 4.28
N ALA A 141 -29.35 -12.12 5.27
CA ALA A 141 -29.29 -11.72 6.68
C ALA A 141 -27.86 -11.55 7.23
N ASN A 142 -26.86 -12.26 6.67
CA ASN A 142 -25.46 -12.10 7.07
C ASN A 142 -24.85 -10.83 6.47
N ILE A 143 -25.28 -10.42 5.28
CA ILE A 143 -24.92 -9.13 4.67
C ILE A 143 -25.51 -8.00 5.52
N ASP A 144 -26.81 -8.04 5.79
CA ASP A 144 -27.52 -7.01 6.55
C ASP A 144 -26.88 -6.80 7.93
N ARG A 145 -26.61 -7.90 8.64
CA ARG A 145 -25.94 -7.85 9.94
C ARG A 145 -24.54 -7.25 9.85
N ALA A 146 -23.74 -7.65 8.85
CA ALA A 146 -22.36 -7.18 8.74
C ALA A 146 -22.27 -5.68 8.43
N PHE A 147 -23.18 -5.15 7.62
CA PHE A 147 -23.18 -3.74 7.21
C PHE A 147 -24.00 -2.82 8.13
N ALA A 148 -24.77 -3.38 9.07
CA ALA A 148 -25.45 -2.61 10.12
C ALA A 148 -24.47 -1.98 11.14
N PHE A 149 -23.30 -2.58 11.35
CA PHE A 149 -22.29 -2.08 12.28
C PHE A 149 -21.22 -1.24 11.58
N SER A 150 -20.44 -0.50 12.36
CA SER A 150 -19.28 0.24 11.86
C SER A 150 -18.25 -0.69 11.23
N MET A 151 -17.60 -0.21 10.16
CA MET A 151 -16.52 -0.93 9.52
C MET A 151 -15.40 -1.21 10.52
N ARG A 152 -14.89 -2.45 10.54
CA ARG A 152 -13.72 -2.78 11.34
C ARG A 152 -12.50 -2.01 10.84
N GLN A 153 -11.90 -1.22 11.73
CA GLN A 153 -10.62 -0.57 11.47
C GLN A 153 -9.47 -1.38 12.09
N SER A 154 -8.31 -1.35 11.43
CA SER A 154 -7.10 -1.97 11.94
C SER A 154 -6.56 -1.18 13.12
N ASN A 155 -6.11 -1.87 14.15
CA ASN A 155 -5.31 -1.31 15.24
C ASN A 155 -3.80 -1.54 15.03
N GLN A 156 -3.41 -2.09 13.87
CA GLN A 156 -2.01 -2.31 13.51
C GLN A 156 -1.46 -1.03 12.87
N ILE A 157 -1.13 -0.06 13.72
CA ILE A 157 -0.62 1.26 13.32
C ILE A 157 0.83 1.39 13.80
N ALA A 158 1.71 1.78 12.88
CA ALA A 158 3.06 2.22 13.16
C ALA A 158 3.17 3.75 13.01
N TRP A 159 4.19 4.34 13.63
CA TRP A 159 4.41 5.78 13.67
C TRP A 159 5.81 6.12 13.19
N HIS A 160 5.89 7.01 12.20
CA HIS A 160 7.12 7.63 11.74
C HIS A 160 7.07 9.12 12.04
N GLY A 161 7.58 9.53 13.20
CA GLY A 161 7.28 10.84 13.76
C GLY A 161 5.76 10.97 13.94
N ASP A 162 5.18 12.04 13.38
CA ASP A 162 3.73 12.30 13.45
C ASP A 162 2.91 11.60 12.35
N ILE A 163 3.56 10.81 11.49
CA ILE A 163 2.90 10.12 10.37
C ILE A 163 2.41 8.74 10.81
N GLU A 164 1.10 8.54 10.70
CA GLU A 164 0.45 7.24 10.92
C GLU A 164 0.65 6.31 9.71
N ILE A 165 1.00 5.05 9.99
CA ILE A 165 1.21 4.01 9.00
C ILE A 165 0.34 2.80 9.35
N TYR A 166 -0.71 2.56 8.59
CA TYR A 166 -1.56 1.38 8.73
C TYR A 166 -0.88 0.17 8.10
N LEU A 167 -0.61 -0.85 8.92
CA LEU A 167 -0.02 -2.13 8.52
C LEU A 167 -1.14 -3.15 8.28
N LEU A 168 -1.85 -3.00 7.17
CA LEU A 168 -2.97 -3.89 6.82
C LEU A 168 -2.45 -5.29 6.47
N ASN A 169 -3.34 -6.27 6.59
CA ASN A 169 -3.08 -7.60 6.05
C ASN A 169 -4.29 -8.08 5.25
N SER A 170 -4.03 -8.79 4.15
CA SER A 170 -5.05 -9.31 3.25
C SER A 170 -4.87 -10.81 3.02
N LYS A 171 -5.86 -11.44 2.38
CA LYS A 171 -5.78 -12.83 1.94
C LYS A 171 -4.62 -12.99 0.97
N ASN A 172 -4.00 -14.17 0.98
CA ASN A 172 -2.99 -14.54 0.01
C ASN A 172 -3.64 -14.77 -1.37
N VAL A 173 -3.33 -13.90 -2.32
CA VAL A 173 -3.84 -13.91 -3.70
C VAL A 173 -2.70 -13.62 -4.69
N ASP A 174 -1.48 -13.96 -4.28
CA ASP A 174 -0.24 -13.80 -5.04
C ASP A 174 -0.02 -12.36 -5.54
N GLN A 175 -0.38 -11.38 -4.70
CA GLN A 175 -0.29 -9.95 -4.98
C GLN A 175 -0.98 -9.53 -6.29
N VAL A 176 -2.14 -10.12 -6.59
CA VAL A 176 -2.92 -9.78 -7.79
C VAL A 176 -3.17 -8.27 -7.87
N GLY A 177 -2.80 -7.69 -9.01
CA GLY A 177 -2.92 -6.26 -9.26
C GLY A 177 -1.92 -5.39 -8.51
N VAL A 178 -0.77 -5.93 -8.07
CA VAL A 178 0.35 -5.15 -7.52
C VAL A 178 1.48 -5.08 -8.54
N LYS A 179 1.92 -3.86 -8.85
CA LYS A 179 2.98 -3.57 -9.83
C LYS A 179 4.15 -2.82 -9.20
N ASP A 180 5.27 -2.84 -9.92
CA ASP A 180 6.37 -1.94 -9.66
C ASP A 180 6.00 -0.54 -10.12
N PHE A 181 6.32 0.46 -9.31
CA PHE A 181 5.95 1.85 -9.53
C PHE A 181 7.18 2.74 -9.31
N ALA A 182 7.60 3.45 -10.36
CA ALA A 182 8.72 4.37 -10.27
C ALA A 182 8.30 5.64 -9.50
N PHE A 183 9.01 5.96 -8.42
CA PHE A 183 8.73 7.12 -7.58
C PHE A 183 10.06 7.69 -7.08
N ASN A 184 10.36 8.97 -7.38
CA ASN A 184 11.57 9.65 -6.90
C ASN A 184 12.88 8.84 -7.06
N ASN A 185 13.09 8.24 -8.24
CA ASN A 185 14.23 7.38 -8.58
C ASN A 185 14.33 6.08 -7.76
N THR A 186 13.26 5.66 -7.09
CA THR A 186 13.13 4.35 -6.44
C THR A 186 11.96 3.58 -7.03
N ILE A 187 11.92 2.28 -6.73
CA ILE A 187 10.84 1.39 -7.16
C ILE A 187 10.02 0.99 -5.94
N LEU A 188 8.76 1.39 -5.95
CA LEU A 188 7.76 1.00 -4.97
C LEU A 188 6.91 -0.16 -5.48
N ARG A 189 6.28 -0.88 -4.55
CA ARG A 189 5.28 -1.91 -4.84
C ARG A 189 3.93 -1.31 -4.54
N VAL A 190 3.07 -1.15 -5.55
CA VAL A 190 1.79 -0.42 -5.41
C VAL A 190 0.69 -1.22 -6.09
N THR A 191 -0.51 -1.27 -5.51
CA THR A 191 -1.69 -1.74 -6.24
C THR A 191 -1.88 -0.89 -7.50
N ASP A 192 -2.17 -1.49 -8.65
CA ASP A 192 -2.52 -0.73 -9.85
C ASP A 192 -3.87 -0.02 -9.71
N ILE A 193 -4.27 0.75 -10.72
CA ILE A 193 -5.47 1.60 -10.63
C ILE A 193 -6.71 0.73 -10.40
N GLU A 194 -6.91 -0.33 -11.18
CA GLU A 194 -8.06 -1.22 -11.02
C GLU A 194 -8.11 -1.86 -9.63
N ARG A 195 -6.97 -2.37 -9.13
CA ARG A 195 -6.89 -2.96 -7.80
C ARG A 195 -7.12 -1.92 -6.70
N THR A 196 -6.61 -0.70 -6.88
CA THR A 196 -6.79 0.41 -5.94
C THR A 196 -8.27 0.77 -5.84
N LEU A 197 -8.99 0.89 -6.95
CA LEU A 197 -10.43 1.17 -6.98
C LEU A 197 -11.25 0.07 -6.29
N ILE A 198 -10.85 -1.19 -6.43
CA ILE A 198 -11.48 -2.30 -5.68
C ILE A 198 -11.22 -2.16 -4.18
N ASP A 199 -9.97 -1.97 -3.76
CA ASP A 199 -9.60 -1.89 -2.34
C ASP A 199 -10.36 -0.75 -1.63
N ILE A 200 -10.46 0.43 -2.26
CA ILE A 200 -11.18 1.57 -1.69
C ILE A 200 -12.71 1.40 -1.74
N THR A 201 -13.25 0.65 -2.70
CA THR A 201 -14.68 0.27 -2.70
C THR A 201 -15.01 -0.66 -1.54
N VAL A 202 -14.11 -1.60 -1.24
CA VAL A 202 -14.28 -2.56 -0.15
C VAL A 202 -14.10 -1.90 1.22
N ARG A 203 -13.20 -0.91 1.33
CA ARG A 203 -12.89 -0.18 2.58
C ARG A 203 -12.83 1.33 2.34
N PRO A 204 -13.97 2.01 2.13
CA PRO A 204 -14.01 3.42 1.79
C PRO A 204 -13.39 4.32 2.87
N SER A 205 -13.44 3.95 4.16
CA SER A 205 -12.82 4.77 5.21
C SER A 205 -11.29 4.75 5.21
N TYR A 206 -10.65 3.84 4.49
CA TYR A 206 -9.21 3.88 4.21
C TYR A 206 -8.87 4.70 2.96
N ALA A 207 -9.84 5.43 2.43
CA ALA A 207 -9.69 6.25 1.22
C ALA A 207 -10.38 7.61 1.35
N GLY A 208 -10.67 8.08 2.58
CA GLY A 208 -11.36 9.36 2.80
C GLY A 208 -12.89 9.31 2.75
N GLY A 209 -13.48 8.13 2.50
CA GLY A 209 -14.94 7.94 2.47
C GLY A 209 -15.50 7.76 1.06
N ILE A 210 -16.81 7.57 0.96
CA ILE A 210 -17.49 7.20 -0.30
C ILE A 210 -17.42 8.27 -1.38
N ASP A 211 -17.41 9.56 -1.00
CA ASP A 211 -17.34 10.66 -1.96
C ASP A 211 -15.97 10.70 -2.63
N GLU A 212 -14.92 10.46 -1.85
CA GLU A 212 -13.55 10.36 -2.37
C GLU A 212 -13.37 9.13 -3.25
N VAL A 213 -14.02 8.01 -2.91
CA VAL A 213 -14.07 6.83 -3.80
C VAL A 213 -14.74 7.20 -5.12
N LEU A 214 -15.90 7.86 -5.10
CA LEU A 214 -16.59 8.28 -6.32
C LEU A 214 -15.73 9.22 -7.17
N ASN A 215 -15.03 10.17 -6.54
CA ASN A 215 -14.10 11.06 -7.24
C ASN A 215 -12.93 10.29 -7.87
N ALA A 216 -12.39 9.29 -7.21
CA ALA A 216 -11.36 8.44 -7.77
C ALA A 216 -11.85 7.63 -8.99
N TYR A 217 -13.09 7.14 -8.97
CA TYR A 217 -13.69 6.49 -10.15
C TYR A 217 -13.85 7.47 -11.33
N LYS A 218 -14.23 8.72 -11.07
CA LYS A 218 -14.30 9.79 -12.09
C LYS A 218 -12.91 10.08 -12.66
N ALA A 219 -11.90 10.25 -11.81
CA ALA A 219 -10.52 10.53 -12.22
C ALA A 219 -9.93 9.37 -13.05
N ALA A 220 -10.24 8.13 -12.69
CA ALA A 220 -9.78 6.93 -13.40
C ALA A 220 -10.48 6.69 -14.75
N LYS A 221 -11.55 7.42 -15.08
CA LYS A 221 -12.31 7.22 -16.32
C LYS A 221 -11.41 7.40 -17.54
N GLY A 222 -11.39 6.41 -18.42
CA GLY A 222 -10.53 6.37 -19.61
C GLY A 222 -9.10 5.86 -19.37
N GLN A 223 -8.73 5.55 -18.12
CA GLN A 223 -7.39 5.05 -17.75
C GLN A 223 -7.36 3.57 -17.36
N ILE A 224 -8.53 2.93 -17.26
CA ILE A 224 -8.68 1.56 -16.74
C ILE A 224 -9.38 0.63 -17.73
N SER A 225 -9.14 -0.68 -17.56
CA SER A 225 -9.96 -1.72 -18.17
C SER A 225 -10.92 -2.33 -17.15
N VAL A 226 -12.23 -2.15 -17.35
CA VAL A 226 -13.25 -2.74 -16.46
C VAL A 226 -13.22 -4.27 -16.50
N ASN A 227 -12.96 -4.88 -17.65
CA ASN A 227 -12.75 -6.34 -17.74
C ASN A 227 -11.58 -6.82 -16.86
N ARG A 228 -10.47 -6.06 -16.86
CA ARG A 228 -9.32 -6.35 -16.00
C ARG A 228 -9.67 -6.18 -14.52
N MET A 229 -10.40 -5.12 -14.17
CA MET A 229 -10.91 -4.90 -12.80
C MET A 229 -11.77 -6.07 -12.33
N LEU A 230 -12.73 -6.51 -13.14
CA LEU A 230 -13.59 -7.65 -12.80
C LEU A 230 -12.77 -8.94 -12.65
N SER A 231 -11.77 -9.18 -13.51
CA SER A 231 -10.87 -10.33 -13.38
C SER A 231 -10.07 -10.30 -12.06
N ILE A 232 -9.59 -9.12 -11.65
CA ILE A 232 -8.91 -8.93 -10.36
C ILE A 232 -9.89 -9.21 -9.22
N LEU A 233 -11.12 -8.68 -9.29
CA LEU A 233 -12.16 -8.89 -8.29
C LEU A 233 -12.49 -10.37 -8.10
N THR A 234 -12.62 -11.13 -9.19
CA THR A 234 -12.85 -12.58 -9.14
C THR A 234 -11.70 -13.30 -8.42
N LYS A 235 -10.44 -12.95 -8.73
CA LYS A 235 -9.26 -13.54 -8.07
C LYS A 235 -9.17 -13.19 -6.58
N LEU A 236 -9.69 -12.03 -6.18
CA LEU A 236 -9.74 -11.62 -4.79
C LEU A 236 -10.69 -12.48 -3.96
N ASP A 237 -11.71 -13.06 -4.61
CA ASP A 237 -12.60 -14.05 -4.02
C ASP A 237 -13.20 -13.55 -2.69
N TYR A 238 -13.80 -12.36 -2.76
CA TYR A 238 -14.49 -11.74 -1.63
C TYR A 238 -15.81 -12.46 -1.33
N THR A 239 -16.15 -12.54 -0.05
CA THR A 239 -17.42 -13.11 0.41
C THR A 239 -18.64 -12.29 -0.02
N TYR A 240 -18.51 -10.98 -0.19
CA TYR A 240 -19.63 -10.08 -0.51
C TYR A 240 -19.61 -9.64 -2.00
N PRO A 241 -20.77 -9.32 -2.59
CA PRO A 241 -20.92 -9.02 -4.01
C PRO A 241 -20.46 -7.60 -4.36
N TYR A 242 -19.16 -7.31 -4.21
CA TYR A 242 -18.61 -5.98 -4.46
C TYR A 242 -18.71 -5.53 -5.93
N HIS A 243 -19.01 -6.42 -6.88
CA HIS A 243 -19.33 -6.01 -8.26
C HIS A 243 -20.55 -5.08 -8.30
N GLN A 244 -21.52 -5.24 -7.40
CA GLN A 244 -22.67 -4.33 -7.28
C GLN A 244 -22.24 -2.91 -6.90
N ALA A 245 -21.34 -2.78 -5.93
CA ALA A 245 -20.81 -1.47 -5.50
C ALA A 245 -19.92 -0.83 -6.59
N ILE A 246 -19.09 -1.63 -7.25
CA ILE A 246 -18.26 -1.19 -8.38
C ILE A 246 -19.14 -0.69 -9.52
N GLY A 247 -20.18 -1.45 -9.90
CA GLY A 247 -21.14 -1.04 -10.93
C GLY A 247 -21.82 0.28 -10.62
N PHE A 248 -22.24 0.48 -9.36
CA PHE A 248 -22.81 1.74 -8.91
C PHE A 248 -21.82 2.91 -9.02
N TYR A 249 -20.56 2.73 -8.60
CA TYR A 249 -19.54 3.77 -8.74
C TYR A 249 -19.22 4.09 -10.21
N LEU A 250 -19.12 3.08 -11.07
CA LEU A 250 -18.92 3.28 -12.51
C LEU A 250 -20.09 4.07 -13.13
N GLU A 251 -21.33 3.73 -12.78
CA GLU A 251 -22.52 4.45 -13.25
C GLU A 251 -22.52 5.91 -12.77
N LYS A 252 -22.27 6.14 -11.48
CA LYS A 252 -22.20 7.49 -10.89
C LYS A 252 -21.02 8.32 -11.39
N ALA A 253 -19.93 7.67 -11.79
CA ALA A 253 -18.80 8.31 -12.46
C ALA A 253 -19.03 8.55 -13.96
N GLY A 254 -20.20 8.14 -14.48
CA GLY A 254 -20.63 8.42 -15.84
C GLY A 254 -20.00 7.50 -16.88
N TYR A 255 -19.62 6.27 -16.55
CA TYR A 255 -19.13 5.29 -17.54
C TYR A 255 -20.25 4.89 -18.51
N GLU A 256 -19.87 4.56 -19.74
CA GLU A 256 -20.81 4.22 -20.82
C GLU A 256 -21.62 2.95 -20.51
N LYS A 257 -22.84 2.86 -21.04
CA LYS A 257 -23.74 1.72 -20.81
C LYS A 257 -23.11 0.37 -21.14
N ASP A 258 -22.32 0.31 -22.22
CA ASP A 258 -21.63 -0.92 -22.65
C ASP A 258 -20.54 -1.36 -21.67
N VAL A 259 -19.98 -0.43 -20.89
CA VAL A 259 -19.05 -0.77 -19.82
C VAL A 259 -19.80 -1.31 -18.60
N LEU A 260 -20.96 -0.72 -18.29
CA LEU A 260 -21.79 -1.17 -17.18
C LEU A 260 -22.35 -2.57 -17.43
N SER A 261 -22.69 -2.91 -18.68
CA SER A 261 -23.20 -4.25 -19.03
C SER A 261 -22.18 -5.37 -18.77
N LEU A 262 -20.87 -5.07 -18.81
CA LEU A 262 -19.83 -6.04 -18.42
C LEU A 262 -19.95 -6.47 -16.96
N VAL A 263 -20.34 -5.54 -16.08
CA VAL A 263 -20.53 -5.82 -14.64
C VAL A 263 -21.80 -6.64 -14.43
N GLU A 264 -22.84 -6.37 -15.22
CA GLU A 264 -24.16 -7.04 -15.16
C GLU A 264 -24.11 -8.51 -15.66
N ILE A 265 -23.02 -8.94 -16.28
CA ILE A 265 -22.77 -10.38 -16.57
C ILE A 265 -22.71 -11.18 -15.26
N THR A 266 -22.21 -10.58 -14.18
CA THR A 266 -22.19 -11.23 -12.87
C THR A 266 -23.57 -11.08 -12.22
N PRO A 267 -24.22 -12.18 -11.77
CA PRO A 267 -25.55 -12.12 -11.16
C PRO A 267 -25.65 -11.11 -10.01
N ILE A 268 -26.74 -10.34 -9.99
CA ILE A 268 -27.05 -9.34 -8.95
C ILE A 268 -28.24 -9.88 -8.14
N GLU A 269 -27.93 -10.73 -7.16
CA GLU A 269 -28.94 -11.51 -6.42
C GLU A 269 -29.26 -10.93 -5.03
N TYR A 270 -28.37 -10.13 -4.47
CA TYR A 270 -28.45 -9.65 -3.09
C TYR A 270 -28.76 -8.17 -3.01
N ASP A 271 -29.46 -7.76 -1.97
CA ASP A 271 -29.49 -6.35 -1.57
C ASP A 271 -28.22 -6.04 -0.79
N PHE A 272 -27.38 -5.18 -1.36
CA PHE A 272 -26.06 -4.87 -0.83
C PHE A 272 -25.96 -3.43 -0.33
N TYR A 273 -24.83 -3.07 0.30
CA TYR A 273 -24.63 -1.77 0.93
C TYR A 273 -23.32 -1.15 0.45
N LEU A 274 -23.38 0.10 0.00
CA LEU A 274 -22.20 0.84 -0.47
C LEU A 274 -21.19 1.08 0.66
N THR A 275 -21.67 1.28 1.88
CA THR A 275 -20.83 1.45 3.08
C THR A 275 -21.54 0.95 4.33
N TYR A 276 -20.80 0.94 5.43
CA TYR A 276 -21.20 0.46 6.75
C TYR A 276 -22.05 1.50 7.51
N ASN A 277 -22.94 1.04 8.39
CA ASN A 277 -23.69 1.86 9.34
C ASN A 277 -24.43 3.07 8.71
N MET A 278 -25.03 2.85 7.53
CA MET A 278 -25.78 3.90 6.83
C MET A 278 -27.11 4.20 7.53
N ARG A 279 -27.38 5.48 7.77
CA ARG A 279 -28.65 5.96 8.38
C ARG A 279 -29.70 6.26 7.32
N ASN A 280 -29.50 7.33 6.54
CA ASN A 280 -30.40 7.74 5.46
C ASN A 280 -29.97 7.07 4.16
N LYS A 281 -30.80 6.16 3.64
CA LYS A 281 -30.45 5.31 2.50
C LYS A 281 -31.30 5.66 1.28
N GLY A 282 -30.66 5.89 0.15
CA GLY A 282 -31.23 5.67 -1.18
C GLY A 282 -31.05 4.21 -1.60
N TYR A 283 -31.73 3.81 -2.67
CA TYR A 283 -31.63 2.46 -3.24
C TYR A 283 -31.48 2.55 -4.76
N SER A 284 -30.48 1.85 -5.29
CA SER A 284 -30.32 1.65 -6.73
C SER A 284 -30.93 0.31 -7.09
N GLY A 285 -32.05 0.33 -7.82
CA GLY A 285 -32.70 -0.88 -8.30
C GLY A 285 -31.83 -1.66 -9.29
N ARG A 286 -31.06 -0.96 -10.12
CA ARG A 286 -30.14 -1.57 -11.10
C ARG A 286 -29.08 -2.44 -10.44
N TRP A 287 -28.45 -1.92 -9.38
CA TRP A 287 -27.36 -2.60 -8.69
C TRP A 287 -27.79 -3.33 -7.41
N ARG A 288 -29.09 -3.33 -7.10
CA ARG A 288 -29.65 -3.77 -5.81
C ARG A 288 -28.82 -3.28 -4.62
N LEU A 289 -28.53 -1.98 -4.59
CA LEU A 289 -27.54 -1.40 -3.68
C LEU A 289 -28.14 -0.24 -2.89
N PHE A 290 -28.07 -0.34 -1.57
CA PHE A 290 -28.31 0.79 -0.67
C PHE A 290 -27.08 1.72 -0.64
N TYR A 291 -27.31 3.02 -0.70
CA TYR A 291 -26.26 4.04 -0.65
C TYR A 291 -26.73 5.24 0.19
N PRO A 292 -25.83 6.09 0.74
CA PRO A 292 -26.26 7.26 1.51
C PRO A 292 -27.02 8.26 0.66
N SER A 293 -28.17 8.72 1.15
CA SER A 293 -28.96 9.77 0.50
C SER A 293 -28.12 11.06 0.37
N GLY A 294 -28.02 11.62 -0.83
CA GLY A 294 -27.21 12.83 -1.12
C GLY A 294 -26.03 12.60 -2.07
N MET A 295 -25.81 11.34 -2.47
CA MET A 295 -24.79 10.90 -3.42
C MET A 295 -25.34 10.73 -4.85
#